data_AF-I3T3K0-F1
#
_entry.id   AF-I3T3K0-F1
#
_cell.length_a   1.000
_cell.length_b   1.000
_cell.length_c   1.000
_cell.angle_alpha   90.00
_cell.angle_beta   90.00
_cell.angle_gamma   90.00
#
_symmetry.space_group_name_H-M   'P 1'
#
loop_
_entity.id
_entity.type
_entity.pdbx_description
1 polymer ?
#
loop_
_entity_poly.entity_id
_entity_poly.type
_entity_poly.pdbx_seq_one_letter_code
_entity_poly.pdbx_strand_id
1 'polypeptide(L)'
;MATVVESSESDTPPPAPGNHSTTSNRPTLDPTTPFIDYAVGQALLYQKAFNDAVESAIDASKSRFSQIRSTSSAHFQQTLYALDDFKSQYNAYEDLLFGKIKEGVLVASSHPVITCGAAAATGLMVFKRPRRILYYNTMRLFLNEETLISRASAEVKELRKSIDLLKAEGEKWEKSALHAEEQFLHGRTKLRQAGKQIRNVIDSAYKIERRAGGLKDILGELPRREASHFRSQVSKLASEAKREKNSLTKEVSKISNYGISV
;
A
#
# COMPACT_ATOMS: atom_id res chain seq x y z
N MET A 1 1.13 -22.84 45.02
CA MET A 1 1.40 -21.92 46.15
C MET A 1 1.47 -20.51 45.62
N ALA A 2 0.70 -19.59 46.25
CA ALA A 2 0.77 -18.11 46.27
C ALA A 2 0.83 -17.35 44.90
N THR A 3 -0.26 -16.74 44.37
CA THR A 3 -0.95 -15.46 44.72
C THR A 3 -0.07 -14.22 44.43
N VAL A 4 -0.42 -13.15 43.70
CA VAL A 4 -1.48 -12.09 43.86
C VAL A 4 -1.30 -11.08 42.67
N VAL A 5 -2.29 -10.76 41.82
CA VAL A 5 -3.21 -9.55 41.75
C VAL A 5 -2.47 -8.20 41.49
N GLU A 6 -2.58 -7.57 40.30
CA GLU A 6 -3.58 -6.57 39.80
C GLU A 6 -3.39 -5.13 40.33
N SER A 7 -3.28 -4.14 39.43
CA SER A 7 -4.17 -2.95 39.35
C SER A 7 -3.59 -1.74 38.62
N SER A 8 -4.50 -1.06 37.92
CA SER A 8 -4.37 0.15 37.11
C SER A 8 -4.77 1.43 37.88
N GLU A 9 -4.28 2.57 37.35
CA GLU A 9 -4.94 3.90 37.23
C GLU A 9 -5.23 4.85 38.42
N SER A 10 -5.22 6.15 38.04
CA SER A 10 -5.84 7.35 38.64
C SER A 10 -5.01 8.10 39.71
N ASP A 11 -5.00 9.44 39.88
CA ASP A 11 -5.68 10.57 39.23
C ASP A 11 -5.17 11.93 39.80
N THR A 12 -5.33 13.02 39.00
CA THR A 12 -5.81 14.37 39.40
C THR A 12 -4.86 15.53 39.86
N PRO A 13 -5.19 16.83 39.57
CA PRO A 13 -4.28 17.98 39.27
C PRO A 13 -4.38 19.21 40.25
N PRO A 14 -4.49 20.50 39.80
CA PRO A 14 -3.50 21.59 39.51
C PRO A 14 -3.48 22.74 40.58
N PRO A 15 -2.86 23.94 40.37
CA PRO A 15 -3.57 25.08 39.71
C PRO A 15 -2.71 26.17 39.01
N ALA A 16 -3.37 26.95 38.14
CA ALA A 16 -2.97 28.32 37.72
C ALA A 16 -3.67 29.36 38.64
N PRO A 17 -3.29 30.67 38.70
CA PRO A 17 -3.80 31.64 37.71
C PRO A 17 -2.97 32.93 37.51
N GLY A 18 -3.33 33.77 36.52
CA GLY A 18 -3.11 35.23 36.60
C GLY A 18 -2.77 35.97 35.31
N ASN A 19 -3.77 36.61 34.69
CA ASN A 19 -3.69 37.48 33.51
C ASN A 19 -3.01 38.83 33.78
N HIS A 20 -2.56 39.57 32.73
CA HIS A 20 -3.01 40.94 32.37
C HIS A 20 -2.19 41.58 31.22
N SER A 21 -2.92 41.83 30.12
CA SER A 21 -2.92 42.91 29.10
C SER A 21 -1.79 43.98 28.97
N THR A 22 -1.37 44.25 27.72
CA THR A 22 -1.60 45.51 26.92
C THR A 22 -0.40 45.99 26.09
N THR A 23 -0.67 46.22 24.81
CA THR A 23 -0.02 47.04 23.75
C THR A 23 0.80 48.27 24.16
N SER A 24 1.97 48.52 23.50
CA SER A 24 2.33 49.79 22.80
C SER A 24 3.84 49.93 22.45
N ASN A 25 4.11 50.17 21.15
CA ASN A 25 5.13 51.02 20.49
C ASN A 25 6.68 50.85 20.65
N ARG A 26 7.34 51.11 19.50
CA ARG A 26 8.76 50.98 19.07
C ARG A 26 9.71 52.04 19.68
N PRO A 27 11.06 51.85 19.67
CA PRO A 27 11.91 52.47 18.63
C PRO A 27 13.15 51.66 18.19
N THR A 28 13.77 52.10 17.10
CA THR A 28 14.92 51.56 16.31
C THR A 28 16.31 51.78 16.95
N LEU A 29 17.22 50.78 16.87
CA LEU A 29 18.70 50.90 16.95
C LEU A 29 19.38 49.59 16.47
N ASP A 30 20.40 49.68 15.61
CA ASP A 30 21.18 48.58 15.00
C ASP A 30 22.10 47.81 15.98
N PRO A 31 22.13 46.44 16.00
CA PRO A 31 23.13 45.68 16.75
C PRO A 31 23.58 44.33 16.12
N THR A 32 24.07 44.28 14.86
CA THR A 32 24.41 43.00 14.20
C THR A 32 25.89 42.58 14.20
N THR A 33 26.82 43.40 14.70
CA THR A 33 28.27 43.13 14.59
C THR A 33 28.90 42.21 15.66
N PRO A 34 28.53 42.22 16.96
CA PRO A 34 29.25 41.42 17.96
C PRO A 34 28.85 39.94 18.01
N PHE A 35 27.67 39.58 17.50
CA PHE A 35 27.20 38.19 17.45
C PHE A 35 27.90 37.37 16.35
N ILE A 36 28.26 38.02 15.24
CA ILE A 36 28.89 37.37 14.08
C ILE A 36 30.31 36.93 14.45
N ASP A 37 31.11 37.79 15.09
CA ASP A 37 32.48 37.44 15.50
C ASP A 37 32.50 36.30 16.53
N TYR A 38 31.54 36.27 17.46
CA TYR A 38 31.40 35.16 18.41
C TYR A 38 31.02 33.84 17.71
N ALA A 39 30.07 33.89 16.76
CA ALA A 39 29.67 32.72 16.00
C ALA A 39 30.82 32.16 15.13
N VAL A 40 31.63 33.03 14.54
CA VAL A 40 32.80 32.64 13.73
C VAL A 40 33.89 32.01 14.59
N GLY A 41 34.19 32.56 15.76
CA GLY A 41 35.17 31.99 16.69
C GLY A 41 34.75 30.59 17.19
N GLN A 42 33.46 30.43 17.49
CA GLN A 42 32.92 29.14 17.92
C GLN A 42 32.89 28.11 16.79
N ALA A 43 32.58 28.53 15.55
CA ALA A 43 32.64 27.66 14.37
C ALA A 43 34.05 27.13 14.09
N LEU A 44 35.09 27.97 14.27
CA LEU A 44 36.49 27.55 14.07
C LEU A 44 36.95 26.51 15.09
N LEU A 45 36.56 26.65 16.36
CA LEU A 45 36.89 25.67 17.40
C LEU A 45 36.19 24.33 17.15
N TYR A 46 34.92 24.36 16.75
CA TYR A 46 34.18 23.14 16.38
C TYR A 46 34.77 22.47 15.14
N GLN A 47 35.20 23.24 14.13
CA GLN A 47 35.84 22.70 12.95
C GLN A 47 37.16 21.99 13.28
N LYS A 48 37.97 22.57 14.15
CA LYS A 48 39.26 21.97 14.56
C LYS A 48 39.06 20.69 15.36
N ALA A 49 38.19 20.74 16.38
CA ALA A 49 37.86 19.55 17.17
C ALA A 49 37.24 18.43 16.32
N PHE A 50 36.44 18.79 15.32
CA PHE A 50 35.87 17.84 14.37
C PHE A 50 36.96 17.18 13.50
N ASN A 51 37.87 17.97 12.93
CA ASN A 51 38.95 17.44 12.10
C ASN A 51 39.87 16.49 12.88
N ASP A 52 40.26 16.86 14.11
CA ASP A 52 41.12 16.03 14.96
C ASP A 52 40.42 14.70 15.34
N ALA A 53 39.10 14.73 15.59
CA ALA A 53 38.32 13.53 15.87
C ALA A 53 38.18 12.61 14.64
N VAL A 54 38.03 13.20 13.45
CA VAL A 54 37.95 12.45 12.19
C VAL A 54 39.28 11.76 11.88
N GLU A 55 40.41 12.46 12.04
CA GLU A 55 41.73 11.87 11.76
C GLU A 55 42.07 10.73 12.72
N SER A 56 41.78 10.91 14.02
CA SER A 56 41.93 9.84 15.03
C SER A 56 41.04 8.63 14.74
N ALA A 57 39.80 8.85 14.30
CA ALA A 57 38.90 7.77 13.90
C ALA A 57 39.41 7.02 12.65
N ILE A 58 39.97 7.74 11.69
CA ILE A 58 40.56 7.15 10.48
C ILE A 58 41.76 6.28 10.84
N ASP A 59 42.66 6.73 11.70
CA ASP A 59 43.85 5.94 12.06
C ASP A 59 43.52 4.75 12.97
N ALA A 60 42.54 4.90 13.88
CA ALA A 60 41.97 3.79 14.63
C ALA A 60 41.32 2.75 13.70
N SER A 61 40.64 3.20 12.63
CA SER A 61 40.05 2.28 11.65
C SER A 61 41.11 1.55 10.82
N LYS A 62 42.17 2.24 10.38
CA LYS A 62 43.27 1.64 9.61
C LYS A 62 44.03 0.59 10.42
N SER A 63 44.36 0.88 11.68
CA SER A 63 45.07 -0.06 12.55
C SER A 63 44.24 -1.32 12.81
N ARG A 64 42.95 -1.17 13.15
CA ARG A 64 42.02 -2.30 13.32
C ARG A 64 41.85 -3.11 12.04
N PHE A 65 41.76 -2.46 10.89
CA PHE A 65 41.66 -3.14 9.60
C PHE A 65 42.92 -3.94 9.28
N SER A 66 44.10 -3.39 9.55
CA SER A 66 45.37 -4.11 9.37
C SER A 66 45.47 -5.33 10.28
N GLN A 67 44.99 -5.22 11.53
CA GLN A 67 44.93 -6.32 12.47
C GLN A 67 43.97 -7.42 12.00
N ILE A 68 42.74 -7.07 11.58
CA ILE A 68 41.76 -8.01 11.03
C ILE A 68 42.28 -8.70 9.77
N ARG A 69 42.98 -7.96 8.90
CA ARG A 69 43.57 -8.54 7.69
C ARG A 69 44.63 -9.58 8.03
N SER A 70 45.49 -9.30 9.01
CA SER A 70 46.54 -10.24 9.43
C SER A 70 45.94 -11.52 10.05
N THR A 71 44.96 -11.38 10.95
CA THR A 71 44.32 -12.53 11.62
C THR A 71 43.47 -13.35 10.64
N SER A 72 42.74 -12.69 9.73
CA SER A 72 41.93 -13.37 8.70
C SER A 72 42.80 -14.18 7.73
N SER A 73 43.98 -13.68 7.35
CA SER A 73 44.88 -14.40 6.45
C SER A 73 45.41 -15.71 7.04
N ALA A 74 45.74 -15.72 8.33
CA ALA A 74 46.18 -16.93 9.03
C ALA A 74 45.06 -17.97 9.13
N HIS A 75 43.83 -17.55 9.44
CA HIS A 75 42.67 -18.45 9.45
C HIS A 75 42.33 -18.99 8.06
N PHE A 76 42.46 -18.17 7.01
CA PHE A 76 42.22 -18.62 5.63
C PHE A 76 43.22 -19.69 5.19
N GLN A 77 44.51 -19.53 5.54
CA GLN A 77 45.53 -20.56 5.27
C GLN A 77 45.24 -21.87 6.01
N GLN A 78 44.77 -21.80 7.26
CA GLN A 78 44.36 -22.99 8.01
C GLN A 78 43.18 -23.72 7.35
N THR A 79 42.18 -22.99 6.83
CA THR A 79 41.06 -23.59 6.10
C THR A 79 41.50 -24.25 4.79
N LEU A 80 42.46 -23.66 4.07
CA LEU A 80 42.99 -24.26 2.84
C LEU A 80 43.68 -25.60 3.09
N TYR A 81 44.45 -25.74 4.18
CA TYR A 81 45.07 -27.02 4.53
C TYR A 81 44.04 -28.09 4.91
N ALA A 82 42.98 -27.74 5.63
CA ALA A 82 41.91 -28.67 5.94
C ALA A 82 41.15 -29.13 4.68
N LEU A 83 40.94 -28.23 3.72
CA LEU A 83 40.30 -28.56 2.44
C LEU A 83 41.13 -29.56 1.62
N ASP A 84 42.45 -29.40 1.60
CA ASP A 84 43.35 -30.31 0.88
C ASP A 84 43.37 -31.71 1.53
N ASP A 85 43.32 -31.79 2.86
CA ASP A 85 43.16 -33.04 3.58
C ASP A 85 41.83 -33.75 3.22
N PHE A 86 40.70 -33.02 3.22
CA PHE A 86 39.41 -33.58 2.80
C PHE A 86 39.41 -34.06 1.35
N LYS A 87 40.08 -33.33 0.45
CA LYS A 87 40.23 -33.72 -0.95
C LYS A 87 40.99 -35.04 -1.08
N SER A 88 42.07 -35.20 -0.32
CA SER A 88 42.85 -36.44 -0.32
C SER A 88 42.04 -37.64 0.17
N GLN A 89 41.25 -37.45 1.24
CA GLN A 89 40.38 -38.49 1.80
C GLN A 89 39.24 -38.84 0.84
N TYR A 90 38.63 -37.86 0.17
CA TYR A 90 37.59 -38.10 -0.82
C TYR A 90 38.11 -38.92 -2.01
N ASN A 91 39.28 -38.57 -2.54
CA ASN A 91 39.90 -39.29 -3.65
C ASN A 91 40.13 -40.78 -3.30
N ALA A 92 40.54 -41.09 -2.06
CA ALA A 92 40.73 -42.48 -1.62
C ALA A 92 39.41 -43.28 -1.61
N TYR A 93 38.30 -42.67 -1.22
CA TYR A 93 36.97 -43.31 -1.27
C TYR A 93 36.43 -43.44 -2.70
N GLU A 94 36.67 -42.42 -3.51
CA GLU A 94 36.30 -42.38 -4.92
C GLU A 94 36.96 -43.54 -5.69
N ASP A 95 38.27 -43.75 -5.49
CA ASP A 95 39.02 -44.85 -6.11
C ASP A 95 38.51 -46.24 -5.67
N LEU A 96 38.09 -46.39 -4.41
CA LEU A 96 37.52 -47.65 -3.92
C LEU A 96 36.14 -47.93 -4.54
N LEU A 97 35.31 -46.90 -4.65
CA LEU A 97 33.97 -47.00 -5.26
C LEU A 97 34.07 -47.32 -6.75
N PHE A 98 34.88 -46.56 -7.50
CA PHE A 98 35.07 -46.81 -8.92
C PHE A 98 35.82 -48.12 -9.20
N GLY A 99 36.72 -48.53 -8.31
CA GLY A 99 37.34 -49.86 -8.34
C GLY A 99 36.31 -50.98 -8.29
N LYS A 100 35.39 -50.93 -7.33
CA LYS A 100 34.30 -51.91 -7.20
C LYS A 100 33.30 -51.86 -8.36
N ILE A 101 32.97 -50.67 -8.85
CA ILE A 101 32.10 -50.54 -10.02
C ILE A 101 32.77 -51.16 -11.25
N LYS A 102 34.06 -50.90 -11.48
CA LYS A 102 34.82 -51.46 -12.60
C LYS A 102 34.92 -52.98 -12.52
N GLU A 103 35.13 -53.53 -11.33
CA GLU A 103 35.09 -54.97 -11.08
C GLU A 103 33.69 -55.56 -11.31
N GLY A 104 32.64 -54.88 -10.84
CA GLY A 104 31.24 -55.26 -11.09
C GLY A 104 30.86 -55.21 -12.58
N VAL A 105 31.40 -54.26 -13.34
CA VAL A 105 31.21 -54.16 -14.81
C VAL A 105 31.93 -55.30 -15.52
N LEU A 106 33.12 -55.69 -15.05
CA LEU A 106 33.84 -56.86 -15.58
C LEU A 106 33.03 -58.15 -15.36
N VAL A 107 32.45 -58.32 -14.16
CA VAL A 107 31.57 -59.44 -13.81
C VAL A 107 30.28 -59.41 -14.65
N ALA A 108 29.67 -58.24 -14.82
CA ALA A 108 28.50 -58.06 -15.68
C ALA A 108 28.77 -58.44 -17.15
N SER A 109 29.96 -58.10 -17.67
CA SER A 109 30.38 -58.45 -19.03
C SER A 109 30.52 -59.97 -19.22
N SER A 110 30.84 -60.72 -18.17
CA SER A 110 30.97 -62.18 -18.25
C SER A 110 29.61 -62.91 -18.29
N HIS A 111 28.53 -62.28 -17.81
CA HIS A 111 27.18 -62.85 -17.75
C HIS A 111 26.10 -61.85 -18.25
N PRO A 112 26.07 -61.53 -19.56
CA PRO A 112 25.24 -60.45 -20.10
C PRO A 112 23.74 -60.70 -20.01
N VAL A 113 23.26 -61.94 -20.19
CA VAL A 113 21.83 -62.27 -20.19
C VAL A 113 21.23 -62.16 -18.78
N ILE A 114 21.93 -62.70 -17.78
CA ILE A 114 21.51 -62.66 -16.37
C ILE A 114 21.55 -61.22 -15.85
N THR A 115 22.60 -60.48 -16.21
CA THR A 115 22.75 -59.07 -15.81
C THR A 115 21.67 -58.18 -16.45
N CYS A 116 21.35 -58.39 -17.73
CA CYS A 116 20.29 -57.62 -18.41
C CYS A 116 18.92 -57.88 -17.77
N GLY A 117 18.60 -59.15 -17.46
CA GLY A 117 17.36 -59.51 -16.75
C GLY A 117 17.28 -58.90 -15.35
N ALA A 118 18.36 -59.00 -14.58
CA ALA A 118 18.44 -58.41 -13.24
C ALA A 118 18.35 -56.88 -13.27
N ALA A 119 19.03 -56.22 -14.21
CA ALA A 119 18.99 -54.76 -14.39
C ALA A 119 17.61 -54.26 -14.85
N ALA A 120 16.95 -54.97 -15.75
CA ALA A 120 15.60 -54.61 -16.20
C ALA A 120 14.57 -54.79 -15.07
N ALA A 121 14.63 -55.90 -14.32
CA ALA A 121 13.72 -56.17 -13.21
C ALA A 121 13.91 -55.16 -12.06
N THR A 122 15.16 -54.92 -11.67
CA THR A 122 15.47 -53.89 -10.65
C THR A 122 15.15 -52.48 -11.16
N GLY A 123 15.35 -52.18 -12.44
CA GLY A 123 14.91 -50.93 -13.05
C GLY A 123 13.39 -50.74 -12.92
N LEU A 124 12.60 -51.73 -13.32
CA LEU A 124 11.13 -51.65 -13.20
C LEU A 124 10.66 -51.52 -11.73
N MET A 125 11.40 -52.12 -10.80
CA MET A 125 11.13 -52.08 -9.37
C MET A 125 11.58 -50.74 -8.73
N VAL A 126 12.71 -50.17 -9.11
CA VAL A 126 13.25 -48.95 -8.50
C VAL A 126 12.63 -47.69 -9.11
N PHE A 127 12.30 -47.71 -10.41
CA PHE A 127 11.68 -46.55 -11.05
C PHE A 127 10.20 -46.41 -10.64
N LYS A 128 9.89 -45.32 -9.93
CA LYS A 128 8.54 -45.00 -9.40
C LYS A 128 7.46 -44.81 -10.49
N ARG A 129 7.85 -44.43 -11.70
CA ARG A 129 6.95 -44.11 -12.82
C ARG A 129 6.33 -45.33 -13.53
N PRO A 130 7.08 -46.36 -13.96
CA PRO A 130 6.50 -47.53 -14.62
C PRO A 130 5.47 -48.27 -13.74
N ARG A 131 5.75 -48.43 -12.43
CA ARG A 131 4.80 -49.01 -11.46
C ARG A 131 3.45 -48.29 -11.45
N ARG A 132 3.49 -46.96 -11.45
CA ARG A 132 2.30 -46.11 -11.42
C ARG A 132 1.48 -46.24 -12.70
N ILE A 133 2.16 -46.26 -13.85
CA ILE A 133 1.52 -46.39 -15.16
C ILE A 133 0.81 -47.75 -15.27
N LEU A 134 1.48 -48.83 -14.86
CA LEU A 134 0.92 -50.18 -14.95
C LEU A 134 -0.32 -50.34 -14.05
N TYR A 135 -0.26 -49.80 -12.82
CA TYR A 135 -1.40 -49.80 -11.89
C TYR A 135 -2.62 -49.01 -12.40
N TYR A 136 -2.42 -47.80 -12.92
CA TYR A 136 -3.55 -47.00 -13.43
C TYR A 136 -4.10 -47.54 -14.76
N ASN A 137 -3.25 -48.13 -15.61
CA ASN A 137 -3.69 -48.68 -16.88
C ASN A 137 -4.56 -49.92 -16.68
N THR A 138 -4.21 -50.79 -15.73
CA THR A 138 -5.05 -51.96 -15.40
C THR A 138 -6.36 -51.54 -14.73
N MET A 139 -6.33 -50.63 -13.74
CA MET A 139 -7.55 -50.11 -13.13
C MET A 139 -8.49 -49.45 -14.15
N ARG A 140 -7.95 -48.76 -15.16
CA ARG A 140 -8.74 -48.12 -16.22
C ARG A 140 -9.44 -49.13 -17.14
N LEU A 141 -8.85 -50.30 -17.35
CA LEU A 141 -9.46 -51.38 -18.16
C LEU A 141 -10.59 -52.10 -17.42
N PHE A 142 -10.62 -52.04 -16.09
CA PHE A 142 -11.67 -52.68 -15.26
C PHE A 142 -12.85 -51.74 -14.92
N LEU A 143 -12.83 -50.48 -15.38
CA LEU A 143 -13.97 -49.56 -15.23
C LEU A 143 -14.98 -49.81 -16.36
N ASN A 144 -16.15 -50.37 -16.02
CA ASN A 144 -17.23 -50.65 -16.97
C ASN A 144 -17.70 -49.37 -17.68
N GLU A 145 -17.78 -49.42 -19.01
CA GLU A 145 -18.20 -48.31 -19.88
C GLU A 145 -19.57 -47.71 -19.49
N GLU A 146 -20.50 -48.56 -19.06
CA GLU A 146 -21.84 -48.16 -18.61
C GLU A 146 -21.80 -47.24 -17.36
N THR A 147 -20.83 -47.43 -16.47
CA THR A 147 -20.67 -46.57 -15.27
C THR A 147 -20.12 -45.20 -15.63
N LEU A 148 -19.31 -45.10 -16.68
CA LEU A 148 -18.80 -43.83 -17.18
C LEU A 148 -19.90 -43.05 -17.91
N ILE A 149 -20.73 -43.74 -18.71
CA ILE A 149 -21.85 -43.13 -19.43
C ILE A 149 -22.93 -42.64 -18.46
N SER A 150 -23.30 -43.46 -17.46
CA SER A 150 -24.28 -43.04 -16.45
C SER A 150 -23.79 -41.85 -15.63
N ARG A 151 -22.52 -41.83 -15.21
CA ARG A 151 -21.91 -40.68 -14.53
C ARG A 151 -21.91 -39.43 -15.41
N ALA A 152 -21.49 -39.53 -16.68
CA ALA A 152 -21.51 -38.41 -17.60
C ALA A 152 -22.92 -37.86 -17.82
N SER A 153 -23.93 -38.74 -17.89
CA SER A 153 -25.33 -38.33 -18.02
C SER A 153 -25.86 -37.58 -16.79
N ALA A 154 -25.44 -37.99 -15.59
CA ALA A 154 -25.78 -37.32 -14.34
C ALA A 154 -25.13 -35.93 -14.27
N GLU A 155 -23.84 -35.83 -14.58
CA GLU A 155 -23.10 -34.55 -14.63
C GLU A 155 -23.70 -33.58 -15.66
N VAL A 156 -24.08 -34.06 -16.85
CA VAL A 156 -24.78 -33.23 -17.86
C VAL A 156 -26.13 -32.73 -17.35
N LYS A 157 -26.87 -33.54 -16.59
CA LYS A 157 -28.16 -33.14 -16.02
C LYS A 157 -27.98 -32.08 -14.93
N GLU A 158 -26.96 -32.19 -14.09
CA GLU A 158 -26.62 -31.17 -13.09
C GLU A 158 -26.18 -29.86 -13.75
N LEU A 159 -25.33 -29.95 -14.78
CA LEU A 159 -24.91 -28.79 -15.57
C LEU A 159 -26.10 -28.08 -16.22
N ARG A 160 -27.03 -28.82 -16.82
CA ARG A 160 -28.25 -28.21 -17.39
C ARG A 160 -29.07 -27.47 -16.34
N LYS A 161 -29.29 -28.07 -15.16
CA LYS A 161 -29.96 -27.39 -14.05
C LYS A 161 -29.25 -26.10 -13.63
N SER A 162 -27.92 -26.13 -13.54
CA SER A 162 -27.13 -24.94 -13.18
C SER A 162 -27.25 -23.83 -14.23
N ILE A 163 -27.31 -24.18 -15.51
CA ILE A 163 -27.51 -23.24 -16.61
C ILE A 163 -28.92 -22.64 -16.55
N ASP A 164 -29.94 -23.44 -16.27
CA ASP A 164 -31.32 -22.95 -16.18
C ASP A 164 -31.51 -22.00 -15.00
N LEU A 165 -30.89 -22.29 -13.84
CA LEU A 165 -30.83 -21.36 -12.71
C LEU A 165 -30.10 -20.07 -13.08
N LEU A 166 -28.94 -20.18 -13.72
CA LEU A 166 -28.16 -19.01 -14.15
C LEU A 166 -28.94 -18.13 -15.15
N LYS A 167 -29.71 -18.73 -16.06
CA LYS A 167 -30.58 -17.99 -16.98
C LYS A 167 -31.68 -17.24 -16.24
N ALA A 168 -32.36 -17.91 -15.31
CA ALA A 168 -33.43 -17.28 -14.52
C ALA A 168 -32.90 -16.13 -13.64
N GLU A 169 -31.73 -16.31 -13.03
CA GLU A 169 -31.05 -15.24 -12.29
C GLU A 169 -30.59 -14.12 -13.23
N GLY A 170 -30.03 -14.45 -14.39
CA GLY A 170 -29.63 -13.51 -15.42
C GLY A 170 -30.77 -12.59 -15.85
N GLU A 171 -31.93 -13.16 -16.20
CA GLU A 171 -33.12 -12.39 -16.58
C GLU A 171 -33.62 -11.47 -15.45
N LYS A 172 -33.54 -11.92 -14.20
CA LYS A 172 -33.92 -11.11 -13.02
C LYS A 172 -33.01 -9.89 -12.89
N TRP A 173 -31.69 -10.09 -12.99
CA TRP A 173 -30.72 -8.99 -12.88
C TRP A 173 -30.78 -8.06 -14.07
N GLU A 174 -31.03 -8.57 -15.27
CA GLU A 174 -31.24 -7.75 -16.47
C GLU A 174 -32.43 -6.81 -16.31
N LYS A 175 -33.60 -7.33 -15.88
CA LYS A 175 -34.78 -6.52 -15.58
C LYS A 175 -34.50 -5.47 -14.49
N SER A 176 -33.75 -5.87 -13.45
CA SER A 176 -33.36 -4.95 -12.38
C SER A 176 -32.41 -3.85 -12.88
N ALA A 177 -31.49 -4.16 -13.79
CA ALA A 177 -30.56 -3.21 -14.37
C ALA A 177 -31.27 -2.20 -15.27
N LEU A 178 -32.18 -2.66 -16.14
CA LEU A 178 -33.00 -1.80 -16.98
C LEU A 178 -33.87 -0.85 -16.13
N HIS A 179 -34.45 -1.36 -15.05
CA HIS A 179 -35.24 -0.52 -14.15
C HIS A 179 -34.38 0.53 -13.42
N ALA A 180 -33.19 0.15 -12.97
CA ALA A 180 -32.25 1.09 -12.36
C ALA A 180 -31.77 2.16 -13.35
N GLU A 181 -31.56 1.80 -14.61
CA GLU A 181 -31.22 2.74 -15.68
C GLU A 181 -32.33 3.76 -15.92
N GLU A 182 -33.58 3.31 -16.02
CA GLU A 182 -34.73 4.21 -16.21
C GLU A 182 -34.86 5.20 -15.05
N GLN A 183 -34.76 4.71 -13.79
CA GLN A 183 -34.78 5.56 -12.61
C GLN A 183 -33.61 6.55 -12.58
N PHE A 184 -32.42 6.12 -12.99
CA PHE A 184 -31.25 6.97 -13.07
C PHE A 184 -31.42 8.08 -14.12
N LEU A 185 -31.91 7.74 -15.31
CA LEU A 185 -32.19 8.71 -16.37
C LEU A 185 -33.23 9.75 -15.92
N HIS A 186 -34.31 9.30 -15.27
CA HIS A 186 -35.33 10.19 -14.72
C HIS A 186 -34.81 11.04 -13.55
N GLY A 187 -33.98 10.47 -12.67
CA GLY A 187 -33.30 11.22 -11.62
C GLY A 187 -32.38 12.29 -12.18
N ARG A 188 -31.65 11.97 -13.26
CA ARG A 188 -30.75 12.88 -13.96
C ARG A 188 -31.47 14.07 -14.59
N THR A 189 -32.62 13.84 -15.23
CA THR A 189 -33.43 14.93 -15.82
C THR A 189 -34.02 15.84 -14.73
N LYS A 190 -34.50 15.27 -13.61
CA LYS A 190 -34.97 16.04 -12.45
C LYS A 190 -33.86 16.89 -11.83
N LEU A 191 -32.66 16.32 -11.62
CA LEU A 191 -31.51 17.05 -11.10
C LEU A 191 -31.09 18.20 -12.03
N ARG A 192 -31.11 17.98 -13.35
CA ARG A 192 -30.83 19.02 -14.33
C ARG A 192 -31.85 20.16 -14.26
N GLN A 193 -33.15 19.83 -14.16
CA GLN A 193 -34.21 20.84 -14.04
C GLN A 193 -34.09 21.64 -12.74
N ALA A 194 -33.87 20.96 -11.61
CA ALA A 194 -33.66 21.60 -10.31
C ALA A 194 -32.42 22.50 -10.33
N GLY A 195 -31.31 22.01 -10.92
CA GLY A 195 -30.11 22.82 -11.11
C GLY A 195 -30.38 24.10 -11.90
N LYS A 196 -31.17 24.03 -12.99
CA LYS A 196 -31.55 25.22 -13.79
C LYS A 196 -32.38 26.21 -12.96
N GLN A 197 -33.31 25.72 -12.15
CA GLN A 197 -34.09 26.57 -11.24
C GLN A 197 -33.19 27.25 -10.20
N ILE A 198 -32.25 26.51 -9.60
CA ILE A 198 -31.29 27.07 -8.64
C ILE A 198 -30.41 28.13 -9.31
N ARG A 199 -29.96 27.91 -10.54
CA ARG A 199 -29.18 28.91 -11.30
C ARG A 199 -29.98 30.20 -11.53
N ASN A 200 -31.26 30.10 -11.89
CA ASN A 200 -32.12 31.28 -12.01
C ASN A 200 -32.25 32.04 -10.69
N VAL A 201 -32.30 31.35 -9.55
CA VAL A 201 -32.32 31.96 -8.21
C VAL A 201 -30.97 32.59 -7.85
N ILE A 202 -29.85 31.97 -8.24
CA ILE A 202 -28.51 32.56 -8.11
C ILE A 202 -28.43 33.88 -8.88
N ASP A 203 -28.96 33.92 -10.11
CA ASP A 203 -28.97 35.12 -10.94
C ASP A 203 -29.87 36.23 -10.35
N SER A 204 -31.02 35.86 -9.77
CA SER A 204 -31.89 36.83 -9.09
C SER A 204 -31.24 37.36 -7.81
N ALA A 205 -30.65 36.49 -6.99
CA ALA A 205 -29.87 36.87 -5.80
C ALA A 205 -28.68 37.77 -6.17
N TYR A 206 -27.99 37.48 -7.27
CA TYR A 206 -26.90 38.31 -7.79
C TYR A 206 -27.38 39.71 -8.19
N LYS A 207 -28.53 39.83 -8.87
CA LYS A 207 -29.13 41.13 -9.21
C LYS A 207 -29.52 41.91 -7.95
N ILE A 208 -30.06 41.24 -6.93
CA ILE A 208 -30.41 41.85 -5.64
C ILE A 208 -29.14 42.32 -4.92
N GLU A 209 -28.11 41.48 -4.83
CA GLU A 209 -26.80 41.83 -4.24
C GLU A 209 -26.22 43.07 -4.92
N ARG A 210 -26.26 43.13 -6.25
CA ARG A 210 -25.73 44.27 -7.02
C ARG A 210 -26.54 45.55 -6.82
N ARG A 211 -27.88 45.47 -6.79
CA ARG A 211 -28.74 46.64 -6.50
C ARG A 211 -28.56 47.13 -5.07
N ALA A 212 -28.49 46.22 -4.10
CA ALA A 212 -28.26 46.57 -2.70
C ALA A 212 -26.85 47.17 -2.50
N GLY A 213 -25.82 46.64 -3.18
CA GLY A 213 -24.48 47.22 -3.20
C GLY A 213 -24.47 48.65 -3.73
N GLY A 214 -25.05 48.88 -4.92
CA GLY A 214 -25.13 50.23 -5.49
C GLY A 214 -25.94 51.20 -4.63
N LEU A 215 -27.04 50.75 -4.02
CA LEU A 215 -27.83 51.58 -3.10
C LEU A 215 -27.05 51.90 -1.81
N LYS A 216 -26.27 50.95 -1.30
CA LYS A 216 -25.39 51.17 -0.14
C LYS A 216 -24.33 52.23 -0.46
N ASP A 217 -23.76 52.21 -1.67
CA ASP A 217 -22.75 53.17 -2.10
C ASP A 217 -23.34 54.58 -2.17
N ILE A 218 -24.51 54.75 -2.80
CA ILE A 218 -25.24 56.04 -2.85
C ILE A 218 -25.57 56.52 -1.44
N LEU A 219 -26.12 55.65 -0.59
CA LEU A 219 -26.43 56.01 0.80
C LEU A 219 -25.16 56.39 1.57
N GLY A 220 -23.99 55.87 1.20
CA GLY A 220 -22.68 56.19 1.78
C GLY A 220 -22.27 57.66 1.61
N GLU A 221 -22.76 58.32 0.56
CA GLU A 221 -22.44 59.73 0.26
C GLU A 221 -23.28 60.72 1.09
N LEU A 222 -24.45 60.30 1.61
CA LEU A 222 -25.35 61.20 2.35
C LEU A 222 -24.91 61.41 3.82
N PRO A 223 -24.65 62.64 4.29
CA PRO A 223 -24.18 62.89 5.66
C PRO A 223 -25.27 62.78 6.76
N ARG A 224 -26.52 62.41 6.43
CA ARG A 224 -27.66 62.43 7.38
C ARG A 224 -27.80 61.16 8.22
N ARG A 225 -28.25 61.33 9.47
CA ARG A 225 -28.48 60.25 10.46
C ARG A 225 -29.54 59.23 10.01
N GLU A 226 -30.57 59.66 9.29
CA GLU A 226 -31.60 58.78 8.72
C GLU A 226 -31.03 57.80 7.67
N ALA A 227 -30.03 58.24 6.89
CA ALA A 227 -29.35 57.37 5.93
C ALA A 227 -28.59 56.22 6.62
N SER A 228 -28.13 56.42 7.86
CA SER A 228 -27.41 55.39 8.63
C SER A 228 -28.27 54.15 8.90
N HIS A 229 -29.56 54.34 9.20
CA HIS A 229 -30.46 53.21 9.41
C HIS A 229 -30.63 52.40 8.11
N PHE A 230 -30.90 53.08 6.99
CA PHE A 230 -31.00 52.43 5.68
C PHE A 230 -29.70 51.76 5.23
N ARG A 231 -28.53 52.36 5.49
CA ARG A 231 -27.22 51.73 5.23
C ARG A 231 -27.09 50.37 5.91
N SER A 232 -27.50 50.29 7.18
CA SER A 232 -27.42 49.04 7.94
C SER A 232 -28.35 47.97 7.37
N GLN A 233 -29.59 48.35 7.02
CA GLN A 233 -30.58 47.44 6.43
C GLN A 233 -30.15 46.94 5.05
N VAL A 234 -29.69 47.83 4.17
CA VAL A 234 -29.21 47.48 2.82
C VAL A 234 -27.94 46.64 2.89
N SER A 235 -27.02 46.95 3.81
CA SER A 235 -25.82 46.13 4.02
C SER A 235 -26.16 44.73 4.51
N LYS A 236 -27.14 44.60 5.43
CA LYS A 236 -27.63 43.30 5.89
C LYS A 236 -28.23 42.51 4.73
N LEU A 237 -29.13 43.12 3.95
CA LEU A 237 -29.78 42.47 2.80
C LEU A 237 -28.77 42.05 1.72
N ALA A 238 -27.77 42.87 1.43
CA ALA A 238 -26.68 42.52 0.51
C ALA A 238 -25.86 41.32 1.03
N SER A 239 -25.57 41.28 2.33
CA SER A 239 -24.82 40.19 2.94
C SER A 239 -25.61 38.87 2.97
N GLU A 240 -26.92 38.93 3.20
CA GLU A 240 -27.83 37.78 3.16
C GLU A 240 -27.92 37.22 1.74
N ALA A 241 -28.19 38.07 0.74
CA ALA A 241 -28.23 37.67 -0.67
C ALA A 241 -26.91 37.04 -1.13
N LYS A 242 -25.76 37.61 -0.73
CA LYS A 242 -24.44 37.05 -1.02
C LYS A 242 -24.23 35.67 -0.37
N ARG A 243 -24.66 35.49 0.87
CA ARG A 243 -24.55 34.22 1.60
C ARG A 243 -25.41 33.13 0.95
N GLU A 244 -26.66 33.45 0.63
CA GLU A 244 -27.58 32.54 -0.06
C GLU A 244 -27.05 32.15 -1.44
N LYS A 245 -26.61 33.13 -2.24
CA LYS A 245 -25.99 32.88 -3.55
C LYS A 245 -24.82 31.91 -3.45
N ASN A 246 -23.90 32.13 -2.50
CA ASN A 246 -22.74 31.27 -2.31
C ASN A 246 -23.15 29.85 -1.86
N SER A 247 -24.19 29.73 -1.04
CA SER A 247 -24.75 28.43 -0.64
C SER A 247 -25.33 27.68 -1.84
N LEU A 248 -26.18 28.33 -2.62
CA LEU A 248 -26.80 27.75 -3.81
C LEU A 248 -25.77 27.39 -4.88
N THR A 249 -24.72 28.20 -5.04
CA THR A 249 -23.63 27.92 -5.99
C THR A 249 -22.89 26.63 -5.63
N LYS A 250 -22.69 26.35 -4.33
CA LYS A 250 -22.10 25.08 -3.87
C LYS A 250 -23.00 23.88 -4.17
N GLU A 251 -24.31 24.03 -4.04
CA GLU A 251 -25.26 22.96 -4.40
C GLU A 251 -25.25 22.70 -5.91
N VAL A 252 -25.23 23.74 -6.74
CA VAL A 252 -25.09 23.57 -8.20
C VAL A 252 -23.76 22.93 -8.58
N SER A 253 -22.65 23.26 -7.91
CA SER A 253 -21.38 22.59 -8.18
C SER A 253 -21.42 21.10 -7.82
N LYS A 254 -22.13 20.70 -6.76
CA LYS A 254 -22.34 19.27 -6.45
C LYS A 254 -23.08 18.57 -7.59
N ILE A 255 -24.12 19.18 -8.15
CA ILE A 255 -24.86 18.62 -9.30
C ILE A 255 -23.93 18.46 -10.52
N SER A 256 -23.11 19.48 -10.79
CA SER A 256 -22.14 19.45 -11.88
C SER A 256 -21.05 18.38 -11.69
N ASN A 257 -20.62 18.13 -10.45
CA ASN A 257 -19.61 17.11 -10.14
C ASN A 257 -20.11 15.67 -10.42
N TYR A 258 -21.44 15.45 -10.44
CA TYR A 258 -22.02 14.19 -10.89
C TYR A 258 -22.04 14.04 -12.43
N GLY A 259 -21.38 14.94 -13.18
CA GLY A 259 -21.36 14.94 -14.65
C GLY A 259 -22.65 15.46 -15.28
N ILE A 260 -23.53 16.08 -14.50
CA ILE A 260 -24.80 16.64 -14.98
C ILE A 260 -24.58 18.10 -15.36
N SER A 261 -24.65 18.40 -16.66
CA SER A 261 -24.61 19.78 -17.13
C SER A 261 -25.87 20.53 -16.71
N VAL A 262 -25.72 21.46 -15.76
CA VAL A 262 -26.73 22.43 -15.36
C VAL A 262 -26.55 23.69 -16.18
#